data_AF-A0AAV6BFH6-F1
#
_entry.id   AF-A0AAV6BFH6-F1
#
_cell.length_a   1.000
_cell.length_b   1.000
_cell.length_c   1.000
_cell.angle_alpha   90.00
_cell.angle_beta   90.00
_cell.angle_gamma   90.00
#
_symmetry.space_group_name_H-M   'P 1'
#
loop_
_entity.id
_entity.type
_entity.pdbx_description
1 polymer ?
#
loop_
_entity_poly.entity_id
_entity_poly.type
_entity_poly.pdbx_seq_one_letter_code
_entity_poly.pdbx_strand_id
1 'polypeptide(L)'
;MEHADAYPHGLVGRMRELGLFGALVPAAYGGLGLDVSTYARVVEEICRGFMSLAGVVNSHTMAALIVLHHGTDAQKQRLLPRFARGEARGGLCLTEPHAGSDVQAIRTVARREGDDYVITGTKMFVTNGREGNTFALLAVTDPGARPRHRGMSCFVVEKGVAGLSVVKSIGKLGYKGVDTAELLFEDFHCPAANLVGGVEGRGFAQIMSGLETGRINIAARAVGVAQAAYDDARAAVADPAIPPPALADMAAGVGAARLLTYWAAGMKDRRERCDLEAGMAKLYASEVAHAVAATALRVAGRRGLRTTERLERYYRDTPLMIIGEGTNEIQRTIIARNLVDRYGERLGALTSREAEMDATREMVLAVRLFADKEIAPLASELDGDPERLAATVKTLGDLGVLGALTPPDAGGLGLELRTAALLVEELARASGAVAAVVAGHLAATAALTAQTRSAPRRWLPLLARGERLATFLDEPIALLAEADAHRLSGRVTATTAGIDLFVAAERAGDRGVLIERATVGSG
;
A
#
# COMPACT_ATOMS: atom_id res chain seq x y z
N MET A 1 31.92 -3.49 1.16
CA MET A 1 31.12 -4.70 0.80
C MET A 1 30.37 -4.49 -0.50
N GLU A 2 29.38 -3.59 -0.56
CA GLU A 2 28.58 -3.34 -1.79
C GLU A 2 29.44 -2.97 -3.01
N HIS A 3 30.39 -2.04 -2.86
CA HIS A 3 31.28 -1.63 -3.97
C HIS A 3 32.05 -2.81 -4.57
N ALA A 4 32.55 -3.71 -3.71
CA ALA A 4 33.29 -4.92 -4.11
C ALA A 4 32.38 -6.08 -4.54
N ASP A 5 31.05 -5.90 -4.53
CA ASP A 5 30.06 -6.95 -4.81
C ASP A 5 30.22 -8.20 -3.93
N ALA A 6 30.76 -8.03 -2.72
CA ALA A 6 31.07 -9.14 -1.83
C ALA A 6 29.82 -9.64 -1.08
N TYR A 7 29.62 -10.96 -1.04
CA TYR A 7 28.49 -11.54 -0.33
C TYR A 7 28.55 -11.26 1.17
N PRO A 8 27.46 -10.77 1.80
CA PRO A 8 27.49 -10.30 3.17
C PRO A 8 27.34 -11.43 4.21
N HIS A 9 28.21 -12.45 4.18
CA HIS A 9 28.11 -13.64 5.04
C HIS A 9 27.89 -13.32 6.53
N GLY A 10 28.65 -12.37 7.09
CA GLY A 10 28.50 -11.98 8.49
C GLY A 10 27.12 -11.41 8.81
N LEU A 11 26.61 -10.50 7.97
CA LEU A 11 25.27 -9.93 8.16
C LEU A 11 24.18 -10.98 7.98
N VAL A 12 24.34 -11.88 7.01
CA VAL A 12 23.42 -13.01 6.78
C VAL A 12 23.40 -13.97 7.98
N GLY A 13 24.56 -14.24 8.60
CA GLY A 13 24.65 -15.00 9.85
C GLY A 13 23.86 -14.35 10.98
N ARG A 14 24.00 -13.02 11.16
CA ARG A 14 23.19 -12.27 12.13
C ARG A 14 21.70 -12.28 11.82
N MET A 15 21.31 -12.18 10.55
CA MET A 15 19.91 -12.30 10.13
C MET A 15 19.33 -13.68 10.44
N ARG A 16 20.16 -14.74 10.37
CA ARG A 16 19.79 -16.09 10.80
C ARG A 16 19.61 -16.17 12.32
N GLU A 17 20.53 -15.61 13.10
CA GLU A 17 20.43 -15.55 14.57
C GLU A 17 19.19 -14.78 15.04
N LEU A 18 18.79 -13.74 14.31
CA LEU A 18 17.56 -12.97 14.56
C LEU A 18 16.27 -13.70 14.14
N GLY A 19 16.37 -14.87 13.51
CA GLY A 19 15.21 -15.66 13.07
C GLY A 19 14.53 -15.14 11.79
N LEU A 20 15.17 -14.24 11.03
CA LEU A 20 14.51 -13.57 9.89
C LEU A 20 14.14 -14.53 8.74
N PHE A 21 14.84 -15.65 8.59
CA PHE A 21 14.48 -16.70 7.63
C PHE A 21 13.19 -17.45 8.02
N GLY A 22 12.81 -17.41 9.30
CA GLY A 22 11.56 -17.96 9.82
C GLY A 22 10.51 -16.91 10.10
N ALA A 23 10.64 -15.67 9.58
CA ALA A 23 9.78 -14.54 9.96
C ALA A 23 8.29 -14.87 9.86
N LEU A 24 7.84 -15.39 8.72
CA LEU A 24 6.43 -15.75 8.47
C LEU A 24 6.14 -17.24 8.69
N VAL A 25 7.14 -18.04 9.10
CA VAL A 25 6.94 -19.46 9.40
C VAL A 25 6.31 -19.57 10.80
N PRO A 26 5.23 -20.34 11.00
CA PRO A 26 4.61 -20.47 12.32
C PRO A 26 5.56 -21.00 13.39
N ALA A 27 5.34 -20.58 14.64
CA ALA A 27 6.11 -21.05 15.80
C ALA A 27 6.09 -22.58 15.98
N ALA A 28 5.00 -23.26 15.56
CA ALA A 28 4.90 -24.72 15.55
C ALA A 28 5.99 -25.41 14.70
N TYR A 29 6.57 -24.70 13.74
CA TYR A 29 7.69 -25.17 12.92
C TYR A 29 9.01 -24.47 13.28
N GLY A 30 9.07 -23.76 14.42
CA GLY A 30 10.28 -23.07 14.90
C GLY A 30 10.55 -21.72 14.23
N GLY A 31 9.57 -21.13 13.54
CA GLY A 31 9.67 -19.76 13.04
C GLY A 31 9.19 -18.71 14.05
N LEU A 32 9.22 -17.44 13.65
CA LEU A 32 8.78 -16.32 14.49
C LEU A 32 7.26 -16.13 14.47
N GLY A 33 6.56 -16.63 13.44
CA GLY A 33 5.12 -16.49 13.29
C GLY A 33 4.64 -15.04 13.19
N LEU A 34 5.46 -14.13 12.65
CA LEU A 34 5.10 -12.74 12.48
C LEU A 34 3.95 -12.59 11.49
N ASP A 35 3.15 -11.54 11.71
CA ASP A 35 2.21 -11.06 10.71
C ASP A 35 2.94 -10.33 9.56
N VAL A 36 2.26 -10.16 8.43
CA VAL A 36 2.81 -9.56 7.21
C VAL A 36 3.08 -8.08 7.42
N SER A 37 2.29 -7.37 8.22
CA SER A 37 2.54 -5.97 8.58
C SER A 37 3.86 -5.77 9.31
N THR A 38 4.17 -6.63 10.28
CA THR A 38 5.42 -6.61 11.05
C THR A 38 6.59 -7.01 10.16
N TYR A 39 6.42 -8.04 9.33
CA TYR A 39 7.42 -8.42 8.34
C TYR A 39 7.74 -7.27 7.35
N ALA A 40 6.73 -6.56 6.85
CA ALA A 40 6.93 -5.41 5.97
C ALA A 40 7.76 -4.30 6.64
N ARG A 41 7.50 -3.99 7.92
CA ARG A 41 8.29 -3.01 8.69
C ARG A 41 9.74 -3.45 8.87
N VAL A 42 9.97 -4.72 9.18
CA VAL A 42 11.33 -5.27 9.28
C VAL A 42 12.08 -5.13 7.95
N VAL A 43 11.41 -5.43 6.83
CA VAL A 43 12.00 -5.31 5.49
C VAL A 43 12.31 -3.86 5.14
N GLU A 44 11.42 -2.93 5.48
CA GLU A 44 11.64 -1.49 5.29
C GLU A 44 12.91 -1.02 6.03
N GLU A 45 13.05 -1.38 7.30
CA GLU A 45 14.22 -1.01 8.12
C GLU A 45 15.53 -1.62 7.59
N ILE A 46 15.50 -2.88 7.15
CA ILE A 46 16.66 -3.52 6.51
C ILE A 46 17.06 -2.76 5.24
N CYS A 47 16.07 -2.38 4.41
CA CYS A 47 16.31 -1.70 3.14
C CYS A 47 16.75 -0.24 3.29
N ARG A 48 16.36 0.44 4.37
CA ARG A 48 16.92 1.75 4.76
C ARG A 48 18.45 1.68 4.95
N GLY A 49 18.96 0.55 5.46
CA GLY A 49 20.39 0.27 5.55
C GLY A 49 20.99 -0.12 4.20
N PHE A 50 20.58 -1.28 3.69
CA PHE A 50 21.10 -1.85 2.44
C PHE A 50 20.09 -2.82 1.81
N MET A 51 19.52 -2.42 0.67
CA MET A 51 18.46 -3.15 -0.03
C MET A 51 18.75 -4.63 -0.27
N SER A 52 20.00 -4.99 -0.61
CA SER A 52 20.39 -6.37 -0.93
C SER A 52 20.12 -7.37 0.18
N LEU A 53 20.15 -6.94 1.44
CA LEU A 53 19.92 -7.84 2.57
C LEU A 53 18.49 -8.39 2.58
N ALA A 54 17.48 -7.57 2.25
CA ALA A 54 16.09 -8.04 2.12
C ALA A 54 15.94 -9.07 0.99
N GLY A 55 16.79 -8.97 -0.04
CA GLY A 55 16.88 -9.94 -1.13
C GLY A 55 17.21 -11.36 -0.68
N VAL A 56 18.11 -11.49 0.29
CA VAL A 56 18.52 -12.79 0.84
C VAL A 56 17.33 -13.51 1.48
N VAL A 57 16.45 -12.77 2.15
CA VAL A 57 15.32 -13.34 2.93
C VAL A 57 14.06 -13.52 2.09
N ASN A 58 13.77 -12.63 1.14
CA ASN A 58 12.47 -12.64 0.47
C ASN A 58 12.23 -13.88 -0.39
N SER A 59 13.14 -14.20 -1.32
CA SER A 59 12.95 -15.34 -2.23
C SER A 59 12.90 -16.65 -1.45
N HIS A 60 13.63 -16.73 -0.32
CA HIS A 60 13.52 -17.78 0.67
C HIS A 60 12.13 -17.83 1.32
N THR A 61 11.64 -16.69 1.80
CA THR A 61 10.34 -16.58 2.47
C THR A 61 9.21 -17.04 1.54
N MET A 62 9.28 -16.70 0.25
CA MET A 62 8.31 -17.16 -0.73
C MET A 62 8.33 -18.68 -0.91
N ALA A 63 9.52 -19.30 -0.98
CA ALA A 63 9.64 -20.76 -1.02
C ALA A 63 9.06 -21.43 0.24
N ALA A 64 9.31 -20.86 1.41
CA ALA A 64 8.74 -21.33 2.67
C ALA A 64 7.22 -21.20 2.71
N LEU A 65 6.65 -20.08 2.24
CA LEU A 65 5.20 -19.87 2.15
C LEU A 65 4.52 -20.83 1.17
N ILE A 66 5.15 -21.13 0.03
CA ILE A 66 4.63 -22.13 -0.91
C ILE A 66 4.47 -23.48 -0.22
N VAL A 67 5.47 -23.94 0.53
CA VAL A 67 5.40 -25.20 1.30
C VAL A 67 4.40 -25.10 2.45
N LEU A 68 4.36 -23.97 3.16
CA LEU A 68 3.43 -23.75 4.27
C LEU A 68 1.97 -23.88 3.83
N HIS A 69 1.63 -23.31 2.67
CA HIS A 69 0.24 -23.27 2.20
C HIS A 69 -0.14 -24.51 1.38
N HIS A 70 0.80 -25.07 0.61
CA HIS A 70 0.48 -26.09 -0.40
C HIS A 70 1.21 -27.40 -0.23
N GLY A 71 2.18 -27.48 0.69
CA GLY A 71 2.91 -28.71 0.96
C GLY A 71 2.04 -29.78 1.63
N THR A 72 2.42 -31.04 1.46
CA THR A 72 1.87 -32.13 2.28
C THR A 72 2.35 -32.00 3.73
N ASP A 73 1.70 -32.68 4.67
CA ASP A 73 2.14 -32.65 6.07
C ASP A 73 3.58 -33.16 6.24
N ALA A 74 3.96 -34.20 5.50
CA ALA A 74 5.34 -34.69 5.46
C ALA A 74 6.33 -33.63 4.95
N GLN A 75 5.95 -32.86 3.91
CA GLN A 75 6.78 -31.76 3.41
C GLN A 75 6.90 -30.63 4.44
N LYS A 76 5.80 -30.24 5.08
CA LYS A 76 5.79 -29.19 6.11
C LYS A 76 6.69 -29.56 7.28
N GLN A 77 6.55 -30.76 7.82
CA GLN A 77 7.36 -31.25 8.95
C GLN A 77 8.85 -31.35 8.58
N ARG A 78 9.17 -31.77 7.35
CA ARG A 78 10.56 -31.91 6.88
C ARG A 78 11.22 -30.56 6.58
N LEU A 79 10.51 -29.63 5.95
CA LEU A 79 11.12 -28.45 5.32
C LEU A 79 10.95 -27.17 6.15
N LEU A 80 9.77 -26.90 6.74
CA LEU A 80 9.52 -25.63 7.43
C LEU A 80 10.48 -25.38 8.61
N PRO A 81 10.85 -26.37 9.44
CA PRO A 81 11.86 -26.17 10.47
C PRO A 81 13.24 -25.80 9.92
N ARG A 82 13.64 -26.41 8.80
CA ARG A 82 14.91 -26.10 8.13
C ARG A 82 14.89 -24.71 7.49
N PHE A 83 13.74 -24.30 6.93
CA PHE A 83 13.54 -22.95 6.43
C PHE A 83 13.60 -21.92 7.56
N ALA A 84 12.92 -22.18 8.67
CA ALA A 84 12.88 -21.27 9.82
C ALA A 84 14.28 -21.01 10.41
N ARG A 85 15.10 -22.06 10.50
CA ARG A 85 16.49 -21.96 10.96
C ARG A 85 17.45 -21.41 9.91
N GLY A 86 17.01 -21.16 8.68
CA GLY A 86 17.87 -20.72 7.57
C GLY A 86 18.90 -21.77 7.11
N GLU A 87 18.67 -23.05 7.41
CA GLU A 87 19.52 -24.18 6.97
C GLU A 87 19.24 -24.55 5.52
N ALA A 88 17.96 -24.68 5.20
CA ALA A 88 17.46 -24.72 3.84
C ALA A 88 17.11 -23.29 3.48
N ARG A 89 17.85 -22.67 2.55
CA ARG A 89 17.63 -21.29 2.13
C ARG A 89 17.92 -21.12 0.65
N GLY A 90 17.22 -20.22 -0.02
CA GLY A 90 17.52 -19.95 -1.41
C GLY A 90 16.47 -19.07 -2.05
N GLY A 91 15.97 -19.48 -3.21
CA GLY A 91 15.14 -18.61 -4.03
C GLY A 91 14.10 -19.32 -4.88
N LEU A 92 13.50 -18.52 -5.76
CA LEU A 92 12.53 -18.97 -6.73
C LEU A 92 13.19 -19.15 -8.10
N CYS A 93 12.89 -20.28 -8.73
CA CYS A 93 13.40 -20.67 -10.03
C CYS A 93 12.24 -20.60 -11.04
N LEU A 94 11.98 -19.39 -11.53
CA LEU A 94 10.88 -19.08 -12.46
C LEU A 94 11.42 -18.72 -13.85
N THR A 95 12.11 -17.58 -13.89
CA THR A 95 12.61 -16.91 -15.09
C THR A 95 13.59 -17.80 -15.84
N GLU A 96 13.45 -17.79 -17.15
CA GLU A 96 14.36 -18.41 -18.12
C GLU A 96 14.91 -17.33 -19.06
N PRO A 97 16.01 -17.58 -19.78
CA PRO A 97 16.62 -16.58 -20.65
C PRO A 97 15.64 -15.91 -21.63
N HIS A 98 14.63 -16.64 -22.11
CA HIS A 98 13.61 -16.15 -23.04
C HIS A 98 12.25 -15.80 -22.38
N ALA A 99 12.08 -16.06 -21.09
CA ALA A 99 10.78 -15.95 -20.42
C ALA A 99 10.90 -15.48 -18.96
N GLY A 100 10.60 -14.21 -18.71
CA GLY A 100 10.45 -13.64 -17.36
C GLY A 100 9.01 -13.23 -17.07
N SER A 101 8.48 -12.30 -17.86
CA SER A 101 7.09 -11.82 -17.73
C SER A 101 6.06 -12.87 -18.15
N ASP A 102 6.29 -13.55 -19.28
CA ASP A 102 5.46 -14.68 -19.72
C ASP A 102 5.94 -15.97 -19.07
N VAL A 103 5.59 -16.14 -17.78
CA VAL A 103 5.93 -17.33 -17.00
C VAL A 103 5.35 -18.60 -17.62
N GLN A 104 4.26 -18.52 -18.38
CA GLN A 104 3.73 -19.71 -19.04
C GLN A 104 4.68 -20.18 -20.16
N ALA A 105 5.44 -19.30 -20.81
CA ALA A 105 6.36 -19.65 -21.90
C ALA A 105 7.68 -20.34 -21.47
N ILE A 106 7.85 -20.66 -20.19
CA ILE A 106 9.02 -21.44 -19.74
C ILE A 106 9.09 -22.83 -20.41
N ARG A 107 10.30 -23.38 -20.46
CA ARG A 107 10.66 -24.61 -21.17
C ARG A 107 11.40 -25.62 -20.31
N THR A 108 11.81 -25.28 -19.08
CA THR A 108 12.34 -26.29 -18.15
C THR A 108 11.29 -27.39 -17.96
N VAL A 109 11.67 -28.63 -18.25
CA VAL A 109 10.80 -29.80 -18.19
C VAL A 109 11.14 -30.66 -16.98
N ALA A 110 10.13 -31.31 -16.40
CA ALA A 110 10.28 -32.32 -15.36
C ALA A 110 9.53 -33.58 -15.81
N ARG A 111 10.25 -34.60 -16.27
CA ARG A 111 9.67 -35.85 -16.77
C ARG A 111 9.67 -36.90 -15.67
N ARG A 112 8.50 -37.48 -15.41
CA ARG A 112 8.37 -38.56 -14.42
C ARG A 112 9.08 -39.83 -14.89
N GLU A 113 9.93 -40.39 -14.04
CA GLU A 113 10.64 -41.66 -14.23
C GLU A 113 10.57 -42.49 -12.94
N GLY A 114 9.68 -43.48 -12.91
CA GLY A 114 9.44 -44.27 -11.70
C GLY A 114 8.94 -43.39 -10.55
N ASP A 115 9.72 -43.32 -9.47
CA ASP A 115 9.44 -42.52 -8.27
C ASP A 115 10.17 -41.16 -8.24
N ASP A 116 10.86 -40.82 -9.32
CA ASP A 116 11.60 -39.57 -9.49
C ASP A 116 11.09 -38.76 -10.69
N TYR A 117 11.55 -37.52 -10.77
CA TYR A 117 11.46 -36.65 -11.94
C TYR A 117 12.87 -36.36 -12.43
N VAL A 118 13.09 -36.47 -13.74
CA VAL A 118 14.29 -35.97 -14.40
C VAL A 118 14.01 -34.58 -14.94
N ILE A 119 14.77 -33.60 -14.45
CA ILE A 119 14.56 -32.18 -14.72
C ILE A 119 15.69 -31.67 -15.62
N THR A 120 15.32 -31.07 -16.74
CA THR A 120 16.26 -30.48 -17.70
C THR A 120 15.81 -29.09 -18.12
N GLY A 121 16.73 -28.12 -18.03
CA GLY A 121 16.48 -26.73 -18.40
C GLY A 121 17.41 -25.73 -17.73
N THR A 122 17.17 -24.45 -17.99
CA THR A 122 17.99 -23.35 -17.49
C THR A 122 17.12 -22.30 -16.83
N LYS A 123 17.51 -21.83 -15.65
CA LYS A 123 16.89 -20.72 -14.94
C LYS A 123 17.85 -19.55 -14.87
N MET A 124 17.32 -18.35 -15.00
CA MET A 124 18.09 -17.10 -15.06
C MET A 124 17.60 -16.12 -13.99
N PHE A 125 18.50 -15.24 -13.55
CA PHE A 125 18.22 -14.24 -12.52
C PHE A 125 17.77 -14.83 -11.17
N VAL A 126 18.29 -16.00 -10.80
CA VAL A 126 17.95 -16.66 -9.53
C VAL A 126 18.71 -16.00 -8.39
N THR A 127 18.01 -15.18 -7.60
CA THR A 127 18.51 -14.62 -6.34
C THR A 127 18.86 -15.74 -5.36
N ASN A 128 20.01 -15.64 -4.68
CA ASN A 128 20.60 -16.69 -3.84
C ASN A 128 21.00 -17.96 -4.60
N GLY A 129 21.16 -17.92 -5.93
CA GLY A 129 21.49 -19.11 -6.73
C GLY A 129 22.83 -19.77 -6.37
N ARG A 130 23.85 -18.99 -6.04
CA ARG A 130 25.17 -19.44 -5.59
C ARG A 130 25.21 -19.74 -4.10
N GLU A 131 24.70 -18.85 -3.24
CA GLU A 131 24.87 -18.98 -1.78
C GLU A 131 23.72 -19.69 -1.06
N GLY A 132 22.55 -19.77 -1.69
CA GLY A 132 21.44 -20.62 -1.25
C GLY A 132 21.70 -22.08 -1.60
N ASN A 133 20.93 -22.99 -1.03
CA ASN A 133 21.00 -24.44 -1.25
C ASN A 133 19.64 -25.10 -1.53
N THR A 134 18.51 -24.39 -1.37
CA THR A 134 17.16 -24.94 -1.56
C THR A 134 16.31 -23.96 -2.37
N PHE A 135 15.63 -24.43 -3.41
CA PHE A 135 14.89 -23.60 -4.37
C PHE A 135 13.49 -24.14 -4.63
N ALA A 136 12.52 -23.24 -4.75
CA ALA A 136 11.21 -23.59 -5.33
C ALA A 136 11.27 -23.40 -6.85
N LEU A 137 11.18 -24.51 -7.58
CA LEU A 137 11.33 -24.59 -9.03
C LEU A 137 9.98 -24.76 -9.72
N LEU A 138 9.71 -23.95 -10.74
CA LEU A 138 8.62 -24.17 -11.68
C LEU A 138 9.14 -24.87 -12.93
N ALA A 139 8.55 -26.02 -13.24
CA ALA A 139 8.86 -26.81 -14.44
C ALA A 139 7.56 -27.31 -15.09
N VAL A 140 7.64 -27.62 -16.38
CA VAL A 140 6.56 -28.21 -17.17
C VAL A 140 6.59 -29.73 -16.98
N THR A 141 5.54 -30.31 -16.39
CA THR A 141 5.36 -31.76 -16.28
C THR A 141 4.49 -32.32 -17.40
N ASP A 142 3.56 -31.53 -17.96
CA ASP A 142 2.75 -31.90 -19.12
C ASP A 142 2.75 -30.77 -20.18
N PRO A 143 3.58 -30.89 -21.25
CA PRO A 143 3.61 -29.93 -22.36
C PRO A 143 2.31 -29.90 -23.18
N GLY A 144 1.51 -30.97 -23.13
CA GLY A 144 0.26 -31.14 -23.86
C GLY A 144 -0.93 -30.46 -23.18
N ALA A 145 -0.84 -30.11 -21.90
CA ALA A 145 -1.92 -29.56 -21.11
C ALA A 145 -2.58 -28.32 -21.75
N ARG A 146 -3.91 -28.24 -21.66
CA ARG A 146 -4.71 -27.08 -22.06
C ARG A 146 -5.73 -26.75 -20.94
N PRO A 147 -5.72 -25.54 -20.37
CA PRO A 147 -4.78 -24.43 -20.60
C PRO A 147 -3.34 -24.74 -20.10
N ARG A 148 -2.34 -24.08 -20.70
CA ARG A 148 -0.91 -24.40 -20.51
C ARG A 148 -0.45 -24.39 -19.05
N HIS A 149 -0.94 -23.47 -18.23
CA HIS A 149 -0.58 -23.41 -16.81
C HIS A 149 -0.94 -24.69 -16.01
N ARG A 150 -1.88 -25.51 -16.48
CA ARG A 150 -2.22 -26.81 -15.85
C ARG A 150 -1.18 -27.90 -16.13
N GLY A 151 -0.23 -27.67 -17.02
CA GLY A 151 0.89 -28.58 -17.27
C GLY A 151 2.14 -28.25 -16.45
N MET A 152 2.03 -27.33 -15.49
CA MET A 152 3.17 -26.79 -14.75
C MET A 152 3.10 -27.19 -13.28
N SER A 153 4.23 -27.63 -12.73
CA SER A 153 4.35 -28.16 -11.37
C SER A 153 5.48 -27.48 -10.60
N CYS A 154 5.31 -27.35 -9.28
CA CYS A 154 6.30 -26.74 -8.40
C CYS A 154 7.04 -27.83 -7.61
N PHE A 155 8.37 -27.72 -7.56
CA PHE A 155 9.24 -28.65 -6.85
C PHE A 155 10.11 -27.90 -5.84
N VAL A 156 10.41 -28.54 -4.71
CA VAL A 156 11.50 -28.07 -3.83
C VAL A 156 12.77 -28.85 -4.17
N VAL A 157 13.75 -28.17 -4.76
CA VAL A 157 15.01 -28.78 -5.20
C VAL A 157 16.17 -28.30 -4.33
N GLU A 158 17.12 -29.18 -4.04
CA GLU A 158 18.30 -28.86 -3.22
C GLU A 158 19.59 -29.04 -4.03
N LYS A 159 20.56 -28.15 -3.82
CA LYS A 159 21.92 -28.30 -4.36
C LYS A 159 22.71 -29.36 -3.59
N GLY A 160 23.76 -29.86 -4.23
CA GLY A 160 24.60 -30.93 -3.69
C GLY A 160 24.26 -32.30 -4.26
N VAL A 161 23.21 -32.39 -5.09
CA VAL A 161 22.88 -33.55 -5.92
C VAL A 161 23.37 -33.31 -7.35
N ALA A 162 23.80 -34.36 -8.04
CA ALA A 162 24.24 -34.29 -9.43
C ALA A 162 23.13 -33.73 -10.35
N GLY A 163 23.54 -32.99 -11.39
CA GLY A 163 22.63 -32.42 -12.38
C GLY A 163 22.13 -31.00 -12.07
N LEU A 164 22.44 -30.40 -10.92
CA LEU A 164 22.17 -28.98 -10.64
C LEU A 164 23.47 -28.20 -10.44
N SER A 165 23.76 -27.29 -11.36
CA SER A 165 24.98 -26.46 -11.33
C SER A 165 24.68 -24.96 -11.38
N VAL A 166 25.58 -24.18 -10.79
CA VAL A 166 25.57 -22.72 -10.86
C VAL A 166 26.50 -22.32 -12.01
N VAL A 167 25.94 -21.90 -13.14
CA VAL A 167 26.71 -21.59 -14.36
C VAL A 167 27.58 -20.35 -14.13
N LYS A 168 26.95 -19.24 -13.73
CA LYS A 168 27.64 -17.97 -13.45
C LYS A 168 26.81 -17.09 -12.53
N SER A 169 27.51 -16.21 -11.83
CA SER A 169 26.90 -15.06 -11.16
C SER A 169 26.77 -13.89 -12.16
N ILE A 170 25.68 -13.15 -12.07
CA ILE A 170 25.33 -12.05 -12.98
C ILE A 170 25.75 -10.72 -12.34
N GLY A 171 26.55 -9.93 -13.07
CA GLY A 171 26.89 -8.56 -12.69
C GLY A 171 25.69 -7.62 -12.84
N LYS A 172 25.47 -6.75 -11.84
CA LYS A 172 24.27 -5.90 -11.73
C LYS A 172 24.63 -4.45 -11.44
N LEU A 173 23.75 -3.53 -11.87
CA LEU A 173 23.85 -2.08 -11.61
C LEU A 173 23.83 -1.75 -10.11
N GLY A 174 22.79 -2.25 -9.43
CA GLY A 174 22.61 -2.22 -7.99
C GLY A 174 22.32 -3.62 -7.47
N TYR A 175 21.72 -3.74 -6.29
CA TYR A 175 21.43 -5.03 -5.67
C TYR A 175 22.67 -5.92 -5.55
N LYS A 176 23.82 -5.27 -5.35
CA LYS A 176 25.14 -5.89 -5.23
C LYS A 176 25.29 -6.58 -3.87
N GLY A 177 26.22 -7.51 -3.74
CA GLY A 177 26.45 -8.32 -2.56
C GLY A 177 25.53 -9.55 -2.48
N VAL A 178 24.22 -9.42 -2.67
CA VAL A 178 23.38 -10.63 -2.84
C VAL A 178 23.67 -11.24 -4.20
N ASP A 179 23.89 -12.53 -4.27
CA ASP A 179 24.19 -13.20 -5.52
C ASP A 179 22.91 -13.41 -6.35
N THR A 180 23.06 -13.28 -7.67
CA THR A 180 22.03 -13.58 -8.65
C THR A 180 22.68 -14.43 -9.73
N ALA A 181 22.15 -15.62 -9.99
CA ALA A 181 22.84 -16.59 -10.82
C ALA A 181 21.98 -17.17 -11.93
N GLU A 182 22.66 -17.75 -12.90
CA GLU A 182 22.11 -18.71 -13.84
C GLU A 182 22.30 -20.13 -13.27
N LEU A 183 21.20 -20.89 -13.21
CA LEU A 183 21.19 -22.27 -12.75
C LEU A 183 20.87 -23.19 -13.94
N LEU A 184 21.64 -24.26 -14.05
CA LEU A 184 21.48 -25.27 -15.08
C LEU A 184 21.06 -26.59 -14.44
N PHE A 185 20.01 -27.18 -14.98
CA PHE A 185 19.51 -28.51 -14.66
C PHE A 185 19.83 -29.42 -15.84
N GLU A 186 20.77 -30.35 -15.65
CA GLU A 186 21.22 -31.35 -16.62
C GLU A 186 20.82 -32.73 -16.10
N ASP A 187 19.67 -33.23 -16.57
CA ASP A 187 19.09 -34.50 -16.13
C ASP A 187 19.07 -34.65 -14.61
N PHE A 188 18.66 -33.57 -13.93
CA PHE A 188 18.63 -33.49 -12.48
C PHE A 188 17.54 -34.41 -11.92
N HIS A 189 17.95 -35.41 -11.14
CA HIS A 189 17.03 -36.34 -10.47
C HIS A 189 16.41 -35.70 -9.22
N CYS A 190 15.09 -35.55 -9.24
CA CYS A 190 14.29 -34.95 -8.18
C CYS A 190 13.26 -35.97 -7.67
N PRO A 191 13.31 -36.39 -6.40
CA PRO A 191 12.32 -37.32 -5.86
C PRO A 191 10.89 -36.82 -6.01
N ALA A 192 9.92 -37.70 -6.31
CA ALA A 192 8.51 -37.29 -6.40
C ALA A 192 7.99 -36.69 -5.08
N ALA A 193 8.58 -37.04 -3.93
CA ALA A 193 8.30 -36.43 -2.63
C ALA A 193 8.62 -34.92 -2.55
N ASN A 194 9.36 -34.37 -3.52
CA ASN A 194 9.67 -32.95 -3.64
C ASN A 194 8.66 -32.17 -4.51
N LEU A 195 7.72 -32.84 -5.18
CA LEU A 195 6.58 -32.20 -5.84
C LEU A 195 5.66 -31.57 -4.79
N VAL A 196 5.53 -30.25 -4.78
CA VAL A 196 4.78 -29.51 -3.74
C VAL A 196 3.31 -29.94 -3.76
N GLY A 197 2.84 -30.49 -2.65
CA GLY A 197 1.47 -30.99 -2.49
C GLY A 197 1.20 -32.34 -3.16
N GLY A 198 2.19 -32.94 -3.83
CA GLY A 198 2.09 -34.28 -4.41
C GLY A 198 1.19 -34.42 -5.64
N VAL A 199 0.70 -33.30 -6.20
CA VAL A 199 -0.21 -33.31 -7.35
C VAL A 199 0.35 -32.40 -8.45
N GLU A 200 0.53 -32.96 -9.65
CA GLU A 200 1.00 -32.23 -10.82
C GLU A 200 0.00 -31.15 -11.28
N GLY A 201 0.49 -30.17 -12.04
CA GLY A 201 -0.35 -29.17 -12.70
C GLY A 201 -0.89 -28.07 -11.79
N ARG A 202 -0.42 -28.03 -10.53
CA ARG A 202 -0.79 -27.01 -9.53
C ARG A 202 0.28 -25.94 -9.34
N GLY A 203 1.45 -26.10 -9.97
CA GLY A 203 2.65 -25.30 -9.71
C GLY A 203 2.49 -23.81 -10.00
N PHE A 204 1.79 -23.46 -11.08
CA PHE A 204 1.57 -22.07 -11.45
C PHE A 204 0.78 -21.33 -10.35
N ALA A 205 -0.35 -21.88 -9.92
CA ALA A 205 -1.18 -21.27 -8.87
C ALA A 205 -0.46 -21.20 -7.51
N GLN A 206 0.28 -22.25 -7.14
CA GLN A 206 1.08 -22.29 -5.91
C GLN A 206 2.09 -21.14 -5.88
N ILE A 207 2.84 -20.92 -6.97
CA ILE A 207 3.82 -19.84 -7.07
C ILE A 207 3.16 -18.46 -7.07
N MET A 208 2.07 -18.29 -7.82
CA MET A 208 1.34 -17.02 -7.85
C MET A 208 0.84 -16.62 -6.46
N SER A 209 0.44 -17.59 -5.62
CA SER A 209 0.04 -17.31 -4.23
C SER A 209 1.19 -16.76 -3.37
N GLY A 210 2.43 -17.21 -3.58
CA GLY A 210 3.60 -16.68 -2.89
C GLY A 210 4.02 -15.29 -3.40
N LEU A 211 3.73 -14.98 -4.67
CA LEU A 211 4.04 -13.68 -5.28
C LEU A 211 3.24 -12.52 -4.67
N GLU A 212 2.07 -12.77 -4.09
CA GLU A 212 1.28 -11.74 -3.41
C GLU A 212 2.03 -11.13 -2.21
N THR A 213 2.50 -11.97 -1.28
CA THR A 213 3.34 -11.52 -0.15
C THR A 213 4.69 -10.98 -0.64
N GLY A 214 5.23 -11.55 -1.73
CA GLY A 214 6.43 -11.02 -2.38
C GLY A 214 6.26 -9.58 -2.86
N ARG A 215 5.11 -9.19 -3.42
CA ARG A 215 4.84 -7.80 -3.84
C ARG A 215 4.85 -6.82 -2.67
N ILE A 216 4.26 -7.21 -1.53
CA ILE A 216 4.29 -6.41 -0.29
C ILE A 216 5.73 -6.24 0.21
N ASN A 217 6.54 -7.30 0.15
CA ASN A 217 7.97 -7.21 0.47
C ASN A 217 8.68 -6.18 -0.42
N ILE A 218 8.52 -6.26 -1.74
CA ILE A 218 9.17 -5.32 -2.68
C ILE A 218 8.70 -3.88 -2.46
N ALA A 219 7.42 -3.67 -2.17
CA ALA A 219 6.89 -2.36 -1.81
C ALA A 219 7.59 -1.82 -0.55
N ALA A 220 7.73 -2.64 0.49
CA ALA A 220 8.45 -2.27 1.71
C ALA A 220 9.94 -1.97 1.46
N ARG A 221 10.60 -2.73 0.57
CA ARG A 221 11.99 -2.42 0.16
C ARG A 221 12.09 -1.04 -0.46
N ALA A 222 11.16 -0.73 -1.36
CA ALA A 222 11.13 0.54 -2.07
C ALA A 222 10.91 1.70 -1.08
N VAL A 223 9.99 1.55 -0.12
CA VAL A 223 9.80 2.54 0.96
C VAL A 223 11.09 2.73 1.77
N GLY A 224 11.78 1.66 2.16
CA GLY A 224 13.02 1.75 2.94
C GLY A 224 14.14 2.48 2.19
N VAL A 225 14.33 2.16 0.89
CA VAL A 225 15.30 2.86 0.03
C VAL A 225 14.91 4.33 -0.16
N ALA A 226 13.63 4.62 -0.38
CA ALA A 226 13.13 5.98 -0.55
C ALA A 226 13.33 6.81 0.73
N GLN A 227 13.06 6.23 1.91
CA GLN A 227 13.29 6.88 3.20
C GLN A 227 14.77 7.20 3.41
N ALA A 228 15.67 6.27 3.10
CA ALA A 228 17.11 6.51 3.21
C ALA A 228 17.59 7.62 2.27
N ALA A 229 17.09 7.63 1.02
CA ALA A 229 17.41 8.68 0.06
C ALA A 229 16.87 10.05 0.50
N TYR A 230 15.66 10.11 1.05
CA TYR A 230 15.07 11.33 1.60
C TYR A 230 15.87 11.87 2.80
N ASP A 231 16.22 11.00 3.75
CA ASP A 231 16.96 11.41 4.95
C ASP A 231 18.35 11.97 4.58
N ASP A 232 19.07 11.29 3.69
CA ASP A 232 20.40 11.72 3.25
C ASP A 232 20.33 12.99 2.38
N ALA A 233 19.25 13.19 1.60
CA ALA A 233 19.00 14.43 0.87
C ALA A 233 18.73 15.60 1.82
N ARG A 234 17.89 15.39 2.84
CA ARG A 234 17.61 16.42 3.86
C ARG A 234 18.86 16.81 4.62
N ALA A 235 19.71 15.84 4.96
CA ALA A 235 21.02 16.08 5.57
C ALA A 235 22.06 16.72 4.61
N ALA A 236 21.74 16.81 3.31
CA ALA A 236 22.57 17.49 2.31
C ALA A 236 22.23 18.95 2.08
N VAL A 237 21.11 19.42 2.63
CA VAL A 237 20.70 20.82 2.51
C VAL A 237 21.74 21.72 3.18
N ALA A 238 22.25 22.69 2.43
CA ALA A 238 23.29 23.60 2.90
C ALA A 238 22.80 24.56 3.99
N ASP A 239 21.58 25.08 3.84
CA ASP A 239 20.92 25.95 4.81
C ASP A 239 19.58 25.36 5.24
N PRO A 240 19.48 24.74 6.42
CA PRO A 240 18.24 24.17 6.95
C PRO A 240 17.11 25.21 7.14
N ALA A 241 17.41 26.50 7.21
CA ALA A 241 16.39 27.55 7.29
C ALA A 241 15.67 27.78 5.96
N ILE A 242 16.26 27.34 4.84
CA ILE A 242 15.72 27.50 3.48
C ILE A 242 15.76 26.15 2.76
N PRO A 243 14.92 25.18 3.16
CA PRO A 243 14.90 23.87 2.53
C PRO A 243 14.38 23.93 1.08
N PRO A 244 14.94 23.14 0.14
CA PRO A 244 14.40 23.04 -1.21
C PRO A 244 12.95 22.52 -1.21
N PRO A 245 12.03 23.10 -1.99
CA PRO A 245 10.64 22.64 -2.07
C PRO A 245 10.49 21.16 -2.43
N ALA A 246 11.44 20.60 -3.19
CA ALA A 246 11.47 19.19 -3.57
C ALA A 246 11.44 18.22 -2.37
N LEU A 247 11.90 18.64 -1.18
CA LEU A 247 11.80 17.80 0.02
C LEU A 247 10.34 17.57 0.45
N ALA A 248 9.41 18.48 0.14
CA ALA A 248 8.00 18.31 0.42
C ALA A 248 7.40 17.17 -0.42
N ASP A 249 7.63 17.19 -1.73
CA ASP A 249 7.15 16.14 -2.64
C ASP A 249 7.76 14.78 -2.32
N MET A 250 9.06 14.74 -1.97
CA MET A 250 9.72 13.52 -1.52
C MET A 250 9.07 12.98 -0.25
N ALA A 251 8.85 13.81 0.77
CA ALA A 251 8.22 13.39 2.02
C ALA A 251 6.79 12.88 1.80
N ALA A 252 6.00 13.59 1.00
CA ALA A 252 4.63 13.20 0.66
C ALA A 252 4.59 11.85 -0.09
N GLY A 253 5.45 11.68 -1.11
CA GLY A 253 5.56 10.44 -1.86
C GLY A 253 5.96 9.25 -0.98
N VAL A 254 6.99 9.41 -0.14
CA VAL A 254 7.43 8.36 0.80
C VAL A 254 6.32 8.00 1.78
N GLY A 255 5.62 8.99 2.34
CA GLY A 255 4.48 8.79 3.23
C GLY A 255 3.34 8.02 2.56
N ALA A 256 2.93 8.42 1.37
CA ALA A 256 1.88 7.75 0.60
C ALA A 256 2.25 6.30 0.24
N ALA A 257 3.49 6.07 -0.19
CA ALA A 257 3.98 4.72 -0.52
C ALA A 257 3.98 3.79 0.69
N ARG A 258 4.34 4.31 1.88
CA ARG A 258 4.29 3.56 3.14
C ARG A 258 2.87 3.20 3.53
N LEU A 259 1.94 4.15 3.46
CA LEU A 259 0.52 3.92 3.79
C LEU A 259 -0.09 2.83 2.89
N LEU A 260 0.14 2.91 1.57
CA LEU A 260 -0.35 1.91 0.62
C LEU A 260 0.26 0.52 0.87
N THR A 261 1.56 0.47 1.21
CA THR A 261 2.25 -0.79 1.55
C THR A 261 1.68 -1.43 2.81
N TYR A 262 1.50 -0.66 3.88
CA TYR A 262 0.97 -1.17 5.14
C TYR A 262 -0.51 -1.51 5.08
N TRP A 263 -1.28 -0.80 4.25
CA TRP A 263 -2.66 -1.16 3.98
C TRP A 263 -2.76 -2.56 3.35
N ALA A 264 -2.00 -2.83 2.27
CA ALA A 264 -1.97 -4.14 1.64
C ALA A 264 -1.48 -5.24 2.61
N ALA A 265 -0.48 -4.95 3.45
CA ALA A 265 -0.01 -5.87 4.49
C ALA A 265 -1.10 -6.18 5.53
N GLY A 266 -1.79 -5.16 6.05
CA GLY A 266 -2.86 -5.33 7.01
C GLY A 266 -4.06 -6.10 6.46
N MET A 267 -4.40 -5.92 5.17
CA MET A 267 -5.41 -6.74 4.51
C MET A 267 -5.02 -8.23 4.51
N LYS A 268 -3.75 -8.53 4.24
CA LYS A 268 -3.26 -9.90 4.27
C LYS A 268 -3.36 -10.53 5.66
N ASP A 269 -3.05 -9.76 6.71
CA ASP A 269 -3.16 -10.20 8.10
C ASP A 269 -4.61 -10.56 8.49
N ARG A 270 -5.57 -9.79 7.98
CA ARG A 270 -7.02 -10.05 8.14
C ARG A 270 -7.56 -11.13 7.19
N ARG A 271 -6.70 -11.73 6.36
CA ARG A 271 -7.05 -12.76 5.36
C ARG A 271 -8.02 -12.28 4.29
N GLU A 272 -8.05 -10.98 4.04
CA GLU A 272 -8.78 -10.39 2.93
C GLU A 272 -8.05 -10.66 1.62
N ARG A 273 -8.81 -10.66 0.52
CA ARG A 273 -8.22 -10.67 -0.82
C ARG A 273 -7.48 -9.34 -1.02
N CYS A 274 -6.17 -9.39 -1.25
CA CYS A 274 -5.31 -8.20 -1.41
C CYS A 274 -4.36 -8.26 -2.62
N ASP A 275 -4.68 -9.06 -3.64
CA ASP A 275 -3.86 -9.23 -4.84
C ASP A 275 -3.74 -7.94 -5.67
N LEU A 276 -4.84 -7.16 -5.74
CA LEU A 276 -4.89 -5.84 -6.37
C LEU A 276 -4.07 -4.82 -5.58
N GLU A 277 -4.31 -4.71 -4.28
CA GLU A 277 -3.70 -3.74 -3.38
C GLU A 277 -2.20 -3.99 -3.23
N ALA A 278 -1.76 -5.24 -3.14
CA ALA A 278 -0.34 -5.60 -3.16
C ALA A 278 0.34 -5.21 -4.48
N GLY A 279 -0.37 -5.36 -5.62
CA GLY A 279 0.09 -4.89 -6.93
C GLY A 279 0.25 -3.37 -6.99
N MET A 280 -0.77 -2.63 -6.52
CA MET A 280 -0.75 -1.16 -6.42
C MET A 280 0.39 -0.67 -5.51
N ALA A 281 0.58 -1.29 -4.34
CA ALA A 281 1.65 -0.97 -3.41
C ALA A 281 3.02 -1.16 -4.06
N LYS A 282 3.27 -2.31 -4.70
CA LYS A 282 4.54 -2.59 -5.38
C LYS A 282 4.81 -1.57 -6.49
N LEU A 283 3.81 -1.32 -7.34
CA LEU A 283 3.92 -0.37 -8.45
C LEU A 283 4.26 1.02 -7.92
N TYR A 284 3.40 1.59 -7.07
CA TYR A 284 3.55 2.96 -6.61
C TYR A 284 4.82 3.17 -5.79
N ALA A 285 5.11 2.29 -4.83
CA ALA A 285 6.29 2.43 -3.98
C ALA A 285 7.60 2.35 -4.79
N SER A 286 7.67 1.46 -5.79
CA SER A 286 8.88 1.33 -6.64
C SER A 286 9.12 2.59 -7.50
N GLU A 287 8.08 3.18 -8.08
CA GLU A 287 8.18 4.42 -8.86
C GLU A 287 8.56 5.61 -7.96
N VAL A 288 7.93 5.74 -6.79
CA VAL A 288 8.26 6.76 -5.79
C VAL A 288 9.72 6.63 -5.36
N ALA A 289 10.19 5.42 -5.05
CA ALA A 289 11.57 5.21 -4.62
C ALA A 289 12.58 5.67 -5.68
N HIS A 290 12.32 5.39 -6.95
CA HIS A 290 13.17 5.86 -8.04
C HIS A 290 13.16 7.39 -8.17
N ALA A 291 11.97 8.00 -8.15
CA ALA A 291 11.83 9.46 -8.22
C ALA A 291 12.52 10.16 -7.04
N VAL A 292 12.34 9.65 -5.82
CA VAL A 292 12.96 10.16 -4.60
C VAL A 292 14.48 10.01 -4.69
N ALA A 293 15.01 8.86 -5.08
CA ALA A 293 16.46 8.65 -5.21
C ALA A 293 17.08 9.58 -6.27
N ALA A 294 16.42 9.76 -7.41
CA ALA A 294 16.87 10.69 -8.46
C ALA A 294 16.85 12.15 -7.99
N THR A 295 15.80 12.57 -7.27
CA THR A 295 15.69 13.92 -6.72
C THR A 295 16.69 14.15 -5.59
N ALA A 296 16.95 13.14 -4.75
CA ALA A 296 17.94 13.18 -3.69
C ALA A 296 19.36 13.50 -4.22
N LEU A 297 19.74 12.92 -5.38
CA LEU A 297 20.98 13.27 -6.07
C LEU A 297 21.04 14.75 -6.48
N ARG A 298 19.92 15.29 -6.97
CA ARG A 298 19.82 16.71 -7.36
C ARG A 298 19.93 17.63 -6.15
N VAL A 299 19.25 17.31 -5.05
CA VAL A 299 19.32 18.08 -3.79
C VAL A 299 20.75 18.11 -3.24
N ALA A 300 21.48 16.99 -3.29
CA ALA A 300 22.85 16.91 -2.81
C ALA A 300 23.91 17.47 -3.79
N GLY A 301 23.51 17.82 -5.02
CA GLY A 301 24.41 18.31 -6.07
C GLY A 301 25.60 17.38 -6.31
N ARG A 302 26.81 17.96 -6.47
CA ARG A 302 28.04 17.18 -6.73
C ARG A 302 28.39 16.18 -5.63
N ARG A 303 27.91 16.37 -4.40
CA ARG A 303 28.13 15.40 -3.30
C ARG A 303 27.39 14.11 -3.60
N GLY A 304 26.17 14.19 -4.13
CA GLY A 304 25.36 13.01 -4.45
C GLY A 304 26.01 12.05 -5.47
N LEU A 305 26.91 12.55 -6.32
CA LEU A 305 27.58 11.75 -7.35
C LEU A 305 28.85 11.03 -6.87
N ARG A 306 29.28 11.25 -5.63
CA ARG A 306 30.50 10.61 -5.10
C ARG A 306 30.17 9.20 -4.64
N THR A 307 30.93 8.21 -5.10
CA THR A 307 30.80 6.80 -4.65
C THR A 307 31.24 6.56 -3.20
N THR A 308 31.80 7.58 -2.55
CA THR A 308 32.05 7.60 -1.10
C THR A 308 30.80 7.96 -0.29
N GLU A 309 29.76 8.47 -0.94
CA GLU A 309 28.46 8.83 -0.35
C GLU A 309 27.43 7.73 -0.65
N ARG A 310 26.35 7.68 0.11
CA ARG A 310 25.33 6.61 -0.02
C ARG A 310 24.29 6.88 -1.11
N LEU A 311 24.13 8.14 -1.53
CA LEU A 311 23.03 8.58 -2.39
C LEU A 311 23.00 7.90 -3.76
N GLU A 312 24.16 7.79 -4.41
CA GLU A 312 24.27 7.15 -5.73
C GLU A 312 23.86 5.67 -5.70
N ARG A 313 24.15 4.98 -4.59
CA ARG A 313 23.76 3.59 -4.38
C ARG A 313 22.24 3.42 -4.35
N TYR A 314 21.50 4.31 -3.66
CA TYR A 314 20.04 4.23 -3.64
C TYR A 314 19.47 4.33 -5.06
N TYR A 315 20.00 5.26 -5.86
CA TYR A 315 19.61 5.39 -7.26
C TYR A 315 19.87 4.11 -8.05
N ARG A 316 21.06 3.52 -7.93
CA ARG A 316 21.41 2.25 -8.61
C ARG A 316 20.57 1.06 -8.16
N ASP A 317 20.09 1.06 -6.92
CA ASP A 317 19.28 -0.02 -6.35
C ASP A 317 17.82 0.01 -6.86
N THR A 318 17.24 1.20 -7.05
CA THR A 318 15.81 1.36 -7.39
C THR A 318 15.31 0.65 -8.67
N PRO A 319 16.07 0.53 -9.78
CA PRO A 319 15.58 -0.13 -10.98
C PRO A 319 15.20 -1.59 -10.76
N LEU A 320 15.83 -2.28 -9.79
CA LEU A 320 15.48 -3.67 -9.46
C LEU A 320 14.00 -3.80 -9.11
N MET A 321 13.46 -2.91 -8.26
CA MET A 321 12.07 -2.99 -7.82
C MET A 321 11.11 -2.66 -8.97
N ILE A 322 11.56 -1.97 -10.02
CA ILE A 322 10.74 -1.65 -11.20
C ILE A 322 10.71 -2.85 -12.16
N ILE A 323 11.85 -3.49 -12.43
CA ILE A 323 11.96 -4.50 -13.52
C ILE A 323 12.15 -5.95 -13.05
N GLY A 324 12.82 -6.18 -11.92
CA GLY A 324 13.36 -7.49 -11.56
C GLY A 324 12.38 -8.44 -10.87
N GLU A 325 11.32 -7.90 -10.26
CA GLU A 325 10.38 -8.66 -9.42
C GLU A 325 8.94 -8.47 -9.94
N GLY A 326 8.75 -8.83 -11.21
CA GLY A 326 7.57 -8.52 -12.02
C GLY A 326 7.58 -7.07 -12.47
N THR A 327 7.72 -6.82 -13.78
CA THR A 327 7.87 -5.45 -14.28
C THR A 327 6.67 -4.58 -13.94
N ASN A 328 6.88 -3.28 -13.79
CA ASN A 328 5.78 -2.34 -13.54
C ASN A 328 4.76 -2.34 -14.68
N GLU A 329 5.13 -2.66 -15.91
CA GLU A 329 4.22 -2.82 -17.05
C GLU A 329 3.28 -4.00 -16.82
N ILE A 330 3.83 -5.16 -16.42
CA ILE A 330 3.01 -6.33 -16.07
C ILE A 330 2.13 -6.03 -14.86
N GLN A 331 2.62 -5.29 -13.87
CA GLN A 331 1.79 -4.89 -12.73
C GLN A 331 0.64 -3.98 -13.16
N ARG A 332 0.87 -3.00 -14.05
CA ARG A 332 -0.20 -2.16 -14.60
C ARG A 332 -1.25 -3.00 -15.32
N THR A 333 -0.84 -3.98 -16.13
CA THR A 333 -1.78 -4.93 -16.78
C THR A 333 -2.58 -5.74 -15.77
N ILE A 334 -1.93 -6.28 -14.73
CA ILE A 334 -2.61 -7.07 -13.69
C ILE A 334 -3.59 -6.21 -12.89
N ILE A 335 -3.17 -5.01 -12.49
CA ILE A 335 -4.01 -4.05 -11.75
C ILE A 335 -5.23 -3.69 -12.60
N ALA A 336 -5.02 -3.29 -13.87
CA ALA A 336 -6.12 -2.92 -14.77
C ALA A 336 -7.13 -4.06 -14.95
N ARG A 337 -6.66 -5.30 -15.16
CA ARG A 337 -7.54 -6.47 -15.25
C ARG A 337 -8.28 -6.72 -13.94
N ASN A 338 -7.59 -6.71 -12.81
CA ASN A 338 -8.19 -6.94 -11.50
C ASN A 338 -9.24 -5.87 -11.14
N LEU A 339 -9.04 -4.62 -11.57
CA LEU A 339 -10.03 -3.56 -11.40
C LEU A 339 -11.33 -3.88 -12.16
N VAL A 340 -11.22 -4.31 -13.42
CA VAL A 340 -12.38 -4.73 -14.22
C VAL A 340 -13.03 -5.97 -13.61
N ASP A 341 -12.25 -6.99 -13.23
CA ASP A 341 -12.78 -8.23 -12.67
C ASP A 341 -13.52 -8.00 -11.34
N ARG A 342 -13.00 -7.11 -10.48
CA ARG A 342 -13.55 -6.87 -9.14
C ARG A 342 -14.73 -5.91 -9.13
N TYR A 343 -14.71 -4.93 -10.02
CA TYR A 343 -15.64 -3.80 -9.97
C TYR A 343 -16.54 -3.70 -11.20
N GLY A 344 -16.29 -4.45 -12.28
CA GLY A 344 -17.06 -4.40 -13.51
C GLY A 344 -17.13 -2.99 -14.10
N GLU A 345 -18.29 -2.62 -14.62
CA GLU A 345 -18.59 -1.26 -15.12
C GLU A 345 -18.87 -0.25 -13.98
N ARG A 346 -18.76 -0.66 -12.71
CA ARG A 346 -19.11 0.18 -11.56
C ARG A 346 -18.01 1.20 -11.25
N LEU A 347 -18.20 2.41 -11.77
CA LEU A 347 -17.34 3.56 -11.48
C LEU A 347 -17.43 3.94 -9.98
N GLY A 348 -16.29 4.12 -9.30
CA GLY A 348 -16.21 4.53 -7.89
C GLY A 348 -15.79 3.44 -6.88
N ALA A 349 -15.49 2.22 -7.34
CA ALA A 349 -15.26 1.08 -6.45
C ALA A 349 -13.79 0.88 -5.98
N LEU A 350 -12.88 1.85 -6.20
CA LEU A 350 -11.45 1.70 -5.89
C LEU A 350 -11.12 1.44 -4.40
N THR A 351 -12.07 1.62 -3.48
CA THR A 351 -11.88 1.26 -2.08
C THR A 351 -12.54 -0.09 -1.79
N SER A 352 -11.72 -1.10 -1.48
CA SER A 352 -12.18 -2.34 -0.84
C SER A 352 -12.78 -2.00 0.52
N ARG A 353 -14.10 -2.09 0.66
CA ARG A 353 -14.88 -1.80 1.89
C ARG A 353 -15.43 -3.06 2.56
N GLU A 354 -14.90 -4.22 2.18
CA GLU A 354 -15.38 -5.52 2.64
C GLU A 354 -15.13 -5.76 4.14
N ALA A 355 -14.21 -5.01 4.75
CA ALA A 355 -13.77 -5.14 6.13
C ALA A 355 -14.33 -4.07 7.10
N GLU A 356 -15.18 -3.16 6.62
CA GLU A 356 -15.78 -2.13 7.50
C GLU A 356 -16.90 -2.72 8.36
N MET A 357 -17.13 -2.15 9.55
CA MET A 357 -18.30 -2.49 10.37
C MET A 357 -19.58 -2.30 9.56
N ASP A 358 -20.54 -3.21 9.73
CA ASP A 358 -21.78 -3.25 8.94
C ASP A 358 -22.49 -1.89 8.91
N ALA A 359 -22.61 -1.20 10.05
CA ALA A 359 -23.25 0.11 10.14
C ALA A 359 -22.52 1.23 9.36
N THR A 360 -21.18 1.27 9.42
CA THR A 360 -20.37 2.23 8.64
C THR A 360 -20.52 1.98 7.15
N ARG A 361 -20.46 0.71 6.76
CA ARG A 361 -20.61 0.27 5.38
C ARG A 361 -22.01 0.61 4.84
N GLU A 362 -23.06 0.36 5.62
CA GLU A 362 -24.44 0.67 5.26
C GLU A 362 -24.65 2.16 5.02
N MET A 363 -24.17 3.02 5.92
CA MET A 363 -24.27 4.48 5.75
C MET A 363 -23.56 4.95 4.47
N VAL A 364 -22.32 4.49 4.26
CA VAL A 364 -21.55 4.85 3.06
C VAL A 364 -22.24 4.35 1.79
N LEU A 365 -22.83 3.14 1.81
CA LEU A 365 -23.60 2.60 0.69
C LEU A 365 -24.89 3.40 0.44
N ALA A 366 -25.58 3.84 1.49
CA ALA A 366 -26.76 4.68 1.38
C ALA A 366 -26.43 6.02 0.73
N VAL A 367 -25.37 6.70 1.19
CA VAL A 367 -24.89 7.96 0.58
C VAL A 367 -24.44 7.75 -0.86
N ARG A 368 -23.75 6.64 -1.16
CA ARG A 368 -23.39 6.28 -2.54
C ARG A 368 -24.62 6.14 -3.44
N LEU A 369 -25.63 5.39 -3.00
CA LEU A 369 -26.85 5.17 -3.78
C LEU A 369 -27.62 6.47 -3.98
N PHE A 370 -27.66 7.33 -2.96
CA PHE A 370 -28.22 8.67 -3.07
C PHE A 370 -27.45 9.53 -4.08
N ALA A 371 -26.11 9.54 -3.98
CA ALA A 371 -25.26 10.27 -4.92
C ALA A 371 -25.46 9.80 -6.38
N ASP A 372 -25.57 8.49 -6.60
CA ASP A 372 -25.78 7.92 -7.94
C ASP A 372 -27.15 8.24 -8.53
N LYS A 373 -28.20 8.25 -7.70
CA LYS A 373 -29.59 8.40 -8.16
C LYS A 373 -30.08 9.84 -8.18
N GLU A 374 -29.68 10.63 -7.20
CA GLU A 374 -30.28 11.94 -6.93
C GLU A 374 -29.32 13.10 -7.22
N ILE A 375 -28.00 12.89 -7.13
CA ILE A 375 -27.02 13.96 -7.34
C ILE A 375 -26.43 13.89 -8.75
N ALA A 376 -25.86 12.74 -9.13
CA ALA A 376 -25.09 12.60 -10.38
C ALA A 376 -25.91 12.96 -11.64
N PRO A 377 -27.20 12.59 -11.78
CA PRO A 377 -28.00 12.99 -12.93
C PRO A 377 -28.27 14.49 -13.02
N LEU A 378 -28.19 15.20 -11.89
CA LEU A 378 -28.52 16.62 -11.76
C LEU A 378 -27.29 17.51 -11.56
N ALA A 379 -26.07 16.95 -11.59
CA ALA A 379 -24.86 17.66 -11.20
C ALA A 379 -24.66 18.99 -11.93
N SER A 380 -24.89 19.03 -13.25
CA SER A 380 -24.75 20.27 -14.04
C SER A 380 -25.80 21.32 -13.68
N GLU A 381 -26.98 20.93 -13.19
CA GLU A 381 -28.05 21.85 -12.80
C GLU A 381 -27.81 22.39 -11.39
N LEU A 382 -27.31 21.55 -10.48
CA LEU A 382 -26.99 21.91 -9.09
C LEU A 382 -25.97 23.05 -8.99
N ASP A 383 -25.05 23.17 -9.94
CA ASP A 383 -24.05 24.24 -9.97
C ASP A 383 -24.68 25.63 -10.25
N GLY A 384 -25.87 25.68 -10.86
CA GLY A 384 -26.56 26.92 -11.26
C GLY A 384 -27.90 27.18 -10.59
N ASP A 385 -28.41 26.23 -9.79
CA ASP A 385 -29.73 26.28 -9.14
C ASP A 385 -29.56 26.17 -7.60
N PRO A 386 -29.48 27.31 -6.89
CA PRO A 386 -29.30 27.33 -5.44
C PRO A 386 -30.45 26.70 -4.66
N GLU A 387 -31.69 26.77 -5.17
CA GLU A 387 -32.85 26.18 -4.50
C GLU A 387 -32.78 24.66 -4.54
N ARG A 388 -32.39 24.11 -5.69
CA ARG A 388 -32.19 22.68 -5.86
C ARG A 388 -31.00 22.16 -5.06
N LEU A 389 -29.88 22.91 -5.04
CA LEU A 389 -28.76 22.59 -4.17
C LEU A 389 -29.19 22.54 -2.69
N ALA A 390 -29.95 23.53 -2.23
CA ALA A 390 -30.47 23.56 -0.86
C ALA A 390 -31.40 22.36 -0.57
N ALA A 391 -32.24 21.97 -1.54
CA ALA A 391 -33.11 20.79 -1.40
C ALA A 391 -32.30 19.49 -1.27
N THR A 392 -31.26 19.31 -2.10
CA THR A 392 -30.35 18.15 -2.03
C THR A 392 -29.62 18.09 -0.68
N VAL A 393 -29.10 19.22 -0.21
CA VAL A 393 -28.41 19.33 1.09
C VAL A 393 -29.35 19.02 2.25
N LYS A 394 -30.62 19.45 2.16
CA LYS A 394 -31.64 19.12 3.16
C LYS A 394 -31.87 17.61 3.25
N THR A 395 -32.01 16.91 2.13
CA THR A 395 -32.16 15.44 2.12
C THR A 395 -30.94 14.74 2.72
N LEU A 396 -29.72 15.27 2.51
CA LEU A 396 -28.52 14.77 3.18
C LEU A 396 -28.56 15.01 4.71
N GLY A 397 -29.19 16.10 5.16
CA GLY A 397 -29.52 16.32 6.57
C GLY A 397 -30.47 15.26 7.13
N ASP A 398 -31.54 14.93 6.39
CA ASP A 398 -32.51 13.88 6.76
C ASP A 398 -31.85 12.48 6.84
N LEU A 399 -30.84 12.22 6.01
CA LEU A 399 -30.00 11.01 6.07
C LEU A 399 -28.97 11.02 7.22
N GLY A 400 -28.88 12.11 7.99
CA GLY A 400 -27.94 12.28 9.10
C GLY A 400 -26.51 12.62 8.68
N VAL A 401 -26.26 12.87 7.39
CA VAL A 401 -24.91 13.16 6.86
C VAL A 401 -24.36 14.47 7.44
N LEU A 402 -25.19 15.50 7.60
CA LEU A 402 -24.77 16.79 8.19
C LEU A 402 -24.44 16.68 9.69
N GLY A 403 -25.04 15.71 10.38
CA GLY A 403 -24.74 15.38 11.77
C GLY A 403 -23.67 14.31 11.95
N ALA A 404 -22.96 13.90 10.88
CA ALA A 404 -22.07 12.74 10.92
C ALA A 404 -21.03 12.80 12.03
N LEU A 405 -20.33 13.94 12.18
CA LEU A 405 -19.28 14.12 13.21
C LEU A 405 -19.82 14.63 14.54
N THR A 406 -21.08 15.04 14.60
CA THR A 406 -21.67 15.62 15.81
C THR A 406 -21.97 14.51 16.82
N PRO A 407 -21.56 14.63 18.10
CA PRO A 407 -21.84 13.63 19.12
C PRO A 407 -23.33 13.30 19.29
N PRO A 408 -23.70 12.06 19.69
CA PRO A 408 -25.10 11.68 19.87
C PRO A 408 -25.84 12.50 20.92
N ASP A 409 -25.17 12.93 22.01
CA ASP A 409 -25.74 13.79 23.05
C ASP A 409 -26.00 15.23 22.57
N ALA A 410 -25.42 15.61 21.43
CA ALA A 410 -25.65 16.85 20.71
C ALA A 410 -26.58 16.70 19.49
N GLY A 411 -27.17 15.50 19.30
CA GLY A 411 -28.15 15.21 18.26
C GLY A 411 -27.59 14.75 16.92
N GLY A 412 -26.31 14.36 16.86
CA GLY A 412 -25.69 13.79 15.66
C GLY A 412 -25.46 12.28 15.73
N LEU A 413 -24.62 11.77 14.83
CA LEU A 413 -24.33 10.33 14.70
C LEU A 413 -23.03 9.90 15.39
N GLY A 414 -22.13 10.83 15.72
CA GLY A 414 -20.86 10.54 16.38
C GLY A 414 -19.92 9.64 15.57
N LEU A 415 -20.01 9.68 14.24
CA LEU A 415 -19.17 8.90 13.34
C LEU A 415 -17.71 9.37 13.39
N GLU A 416 -16.80 8.46 13.11
CA GLU A 416 -15.37 8.78 13.01
C GLU A 416 -15.07 9.65 11.78
N LEU A 417 -14.01 10.45 11.87
CA LEU A 417 -13.54 11.31 10.77
C LEU A 417 -13.29 10.52 9.48
N ARG A 418 -12.81 9.28 9.60
CA ARG A 418 -12.63 8.37 8.46
C ARG A 418 -13.95 8.10 7.75
N THR A 419 -15.03 7.83 8.48
CA THR A 419 -16.35 7.60 7.90
C THR A 419 -16.87 8.87 7.23
N ALA A 420 -16.77 10.02 7.88
CA ALA A 420 -17.20 11.29 7.28
C ALA A 420 -16.44 11.61 5.99
N ALA A 421 -15.12 11.35 5.93
CA ALA A 421 -14.33 11.50 4.71
C ALA A 421 -14.87 10.61 3.58
N LEU A 422 -15.24 9.36 3.87
CA LEU A 422 -15.86 8.47 2.89
C LEU A 422 -17.22 8.99 2.39
N LEU A 423 -18.03 9.60 3.25
CA LEU A 423 -19.30 10.22 2.81
C LEU A 423 -19.02 11.38 1.86
N VAL A 424 -18.06 12.24 2.19
CA VAL A 424 -17.65 13.38 1.34
C VAL A 424 -17.09 12.88 0.01
N GLU A 425 -16.30 11.80 0.00
CA GLU A 425 -15.80 11.18 -1.24
C GLU A 425 -16.94 10.72 -2.16
N GLU A 426 -17.97 10.08 -1.61
CA GLU A 426 -19.14 9.65 -2.39
C GLU A 426 -19.91 10.83 -2.99
N LEU A 427 -20.07 11.91 -2.23
CA LEU A 427 -20.73 13.11 -2.70
C LEU A 427 -19.88 13.82 -3.77
N ALA A 428 -18.57 13.93 -3.56
CA ALA A 428 -17.64 14.61 -4.47
C ALA A 428 -17.55 13.93 -5.83
N ARG A 429 -17.74 12.60 -5.86
CA ARG A 429 -17.85 11.83 -7.10
C ARG A 429 -19.06 12.24 -7.95
N ALA A 430 -20.13 12.73 -7.32
CA ALA A 430 -21.36 13.13 -8.00
C ALA A 430 -21.46 14.65 -8.24
N SER A 431 -21.14 15.49 -7.24
CA SER A 431 -21.12 16.95 -7.37
C SER A 431 -20.11 17.58 -6.41
N GLY A 432 -19.18 18.38 -6.96
CA GLY A 432 -18.23 19.15 -6.17
C GLY A 432 -18.92 20.21 -5.29
N ALA A 433 -19.99 20.84 -5.78
CA ALA A 433 -20.75 21.85 -5.03
C ALA A 433 -21.42 21.24 -3.78
N VAL A 434 -22.11 20.10 -3.93
CA VAL A 434 -22.75 19.40 -2.80
C VAL A 434 -21.70 18.97 -1.78
N ALA A 435 -20.59 18.36 -2.25
CA ALA A 435 -19.52 17.92 -1.37
C ALA A 435 -18.86 19.07 -0.61
N ALA A 436 -18.66 20.23 -1.26
CA ALA A 436 -18.10 21.42 -0.63
C ALA A 436 -19.00 21.95 0.50
N VAL A 437 -20.32 22.04 0.26
CA VAL A 437 -21.28 22.48 1.29
C VAL A 437 -21.27 21.52 2.49
N VAL A 438 -21.32 20.22 2.24
CA VAL A 438 -21.31 19.21 3.31
C VAL A 438 -19.98 19.21 4.07
N ALA A 439 -18.84 19.28 3.38
CA ALA A 439 -17.53 19.31 4.02
C ALA A 439 -17.33 20.58 4.87
N GLY A 440 -17.73 21.74 4.35
CA GLY A 440 -17.72 23.02 5.09
C GLY A 440 -18.60 22.95 6.34
N HIS A 441 -19.80 22.39 6.22
CA HIS A 441 -20.70 22.15 7.35
C HIS A 441 -20.08 21.25 8.41
N LEU A 442 -19.57 20.08 8.03
CA LEU A 442 -19.00 19.12 8.96
C LEU A 442 -17.80 19.70 9.71
N ALA A 443 -16.94 20.43 9.02
CA ALA A 443 -15.78 21.08 9.62
C ALA A 443 -16.18 22.19 10.59
N ALA A 444 -17.14 23.04 10.22
CA ALA A 444 -17.64 24.11 11.09
C ALA A 444 -18.36 23.56 12.33
N THR A 445 -19.19 22.54 12.16
CA THR A 445 -19.90 21.90 13.28
C THR A 445 -18.93 21.18 14.21
N ALA A 446 -17.91 20.48 13.68
CA ALA A 446 -16.87 19.86 14.49
C ALA A 446 -16.07 20.89 15.31
N ALA A 447 -15.75 22.06 14.72
CA ALA A 447 -15.09 23.15 15.44
C ALA A 447 -15.95 23.67 16.59
N LEU A 448 -17.25 23.87 16.36
CA LEU A 448 -18.20 24.28 17.41
C LEU A 448 -18.34 23.23 18.52
N THR A 449 -18.31 21.94 18.18
CA THR A 449 -18.33 20.84 19.16
C THR A 449 -17.05 20.82 20.00
N ALA A 450 -15.86 20.98 19.40
CA ALA A 450 -14.58 20.92 20.12
C ALA A 450 -14.40 22.03 21.16
N GLN A 451 -15.08 23.17 21.00
CA GLN A 451 -15.04 24.32 21.91
C GLN A 451 -15.97 24.17 23.14
N THR A 452 -16.63 23.01 23.32
CA THR A 452 -17.63 22.83 24.38
C THR A 452 -17.05 22.57 25.79
N ARG A 453 -16.69 23.66 26.48
CA ARG A 453 -17.05 23.81 27.91
C ARG A 453 -18.19 24.83 28.11
N SER A 454 -18.52 25.66 27.12
CA SER A 454 -19.49 26.76 27.29
C SER A 454 -20.24 27.25 26.02
N ALA A 455 -20.07 26.65 24.83
CA ALA A 455 -20.82 27.01 23.62
C ALA A 455 -22.20 26.29 23.51
N PRO A 456 -23.22 26.87 22.83
CA PRO A 456 -24.61 26.58 23.14
C PRO A 456 -25.07 25.22 22.60
N ARG A 457 -25.32 24.28 23.51
CA ARG A 457 -26.03 23.00 23.26
C ARG A 457 -27.33 23.15 22.45
N ARG A 458 -27.90 24.36 22.34
CA ARG A 458 -29.11 24.65 21.55
C ARG A 458 -28.93 24.61 20.03
N TRP A 459 -27.73 24.91 19.51
CA TRP A 459 -27.53 25.00 18.05
C TRP A 459 -27.06 23.70 17.41
N LEU A 460 -26.28 22.89 18.14
CA LEU A 460 -25.74 21.64 17.62
C LEU A 460 -26.84 20.66 17.14
N PRO A 461 -28.00 20.51 17.82
CA PRO A 461 -29.07 19.67 17.31
C PRO A 461 -29.70 20.19 16.02
N LEU A 462 -29.75 21.52 15.84
CA LEU A 462 -30.30 22.15 14.62
C LEU A 462 -29.34 21.97 13.44
N LEU A 463 -28.03 22.09 13.69
CA LEU A 463 -26.98 21.85 12.70
C LEU A 463 -26.94 20.37 12.30
N ALA A 464 -26.97 19.46 13.28
CA ALA A 464 -26.91 18.03 13.05
C ALA A 464 -28.09 17.50 12.21
N ARG A 465 -29.29 18.06 12.40
CA ARG A 465 -30.48 17.71 11.60
C ARG A 465 -30.56 18.42 10.25
N GLY A 466 -29.60 19.30 9.92
CA GLY A 466 -29.64 20.07 8.68
C GLY A 466 -30.69 21.18 8.65
N GLU A 467 -31.33 21.50 9.79
CA GLU A 467 -32.25 22.65 9.88
C GLU A 467 -31.51 23.98 9.74
N ARG A 468 -30.20 23.97 10.01
CA ARG A 468 -29.27 25.09 9.82
C ARG A 468 -27.97 24.58 9.23
N LEU A 469 -27.33 25.41 8.43
CA LEU A 469 -25.99 25.15 7.91
C LEU A 469 -24.95 26.05 8.59
N ALA A 470 -23.73 25.54 8.72
CA ALA A 470 -22.58 26.29 9.20
C ALA A 470 -21.47 26.22 8.15
N THR A 471 -20.65 27.26 8.08
CA THR A 471 -19.44 27.29 7.26
C THR A 471 -18.45 28.28 7.86
N PHE A 472 -17.20 28.25 7.41
CA PHE A 472 -16.23 29.29 7.73
C PHE A 472 -16.46 30.53 6.88
N LEU A 473 -16.18 31.70 7.45
CA LEU A 473 -16.18 32.97 6.74
C LEU A 473 -14.79 33.23 6.16
N ASP A 474 -14.75 33.68 4.90
CA ASP A 474 -13.50 34.05 4.23
C ASP A 474 -13.02 35.46 4.64
N GLU A 475 -13.95 36.31 5.10
CA GLU A 475 -13.67 37.70 5.51
C GLU A 475 -13.52 37.81 7.04
N PRO A 476 -12.52 38.58 7.53
CA PRO A 476 -12.33 38.76 8.96
C PRO A 476 -13.47 39.57 9.59
N ILE A 477 -14.03 39.04 10.69
CA ILE A 477 -15.00 39.73 11.54
C ILE A 477 -14.30 40.16 12.83
N ALA A 478 -14.39 41.45 13.17
CA ALA A 478 -13.82 41.98 14.39
C ALA A 478 -14.72 41.69 15.59
N LEU A 479 -14.13 41.21 16.69
CA LEU A 479 -14.77 41.14 18.00
C LEU A 479 -14.46 42.43 18.76
N LEU A 480 -15.49 43.26 18.97
CA LEU A 480 -15.39 44.52 19.70
C LEU A 480 -15.85 44.30 21.14
N ALA A 481 -15.03 44.73 22.10
CA ALA A 481 -15.42 44.80 23.51
C ALA A 481 -16.12 46.14 23.77
N GLU A 482 -17.38 46.08 24.21
CA GLU A 482 -18.17 47.21 24.70
C GLU A 482 -18.27 47.14 26.24
N ALA A 483 -18.68 48.23 26.89
CA ALA A 483 -18.61 48.40 28.35
C ALA A 483 -19.23 47.23 29.15
N ASP A 484 -20.29 46.60 28.64
CA ASP A 484 -21.01 45.49 29.30
C ASP A 484 -21.22 44.26 28.38
N ALA A 485 -20.67 44.26 27.16
CA ALA A 485 -20.93 43.21 26.17
C ALA A 485 -19.79 43.05 25.14
N HIS A 486 -19.83 41.98 24.35
CA HIS A 486 -18.99 41.82 23.17
C HIS A 486 -19.90 41.86 21.94
N ARG A 487 -19.44 42.49 20.85
CA ARG A 487 -20.17 42.59 19.58
C ARG A 487 -19.32 42.18 18.40
N LEU A 488 -19.94 41.58 17.37
CA LEU A 488 -19.28 41.28 16.10
C LEU A 488 -19.47 42.42 15.10
N SER A 489 -18.39 42.85 14.46
CA SER A 489 -18.38 43.91 13.45
C SER A 489 -17.61 43.47 12.21
N GLY A 490 -18.30 43.43 11.07
CA GLY A 490 -17.72 43.11 9.77
C GLY A 490 -18.80 42.98 8.70
N ARG A 491 -18.39 42.69 7.47
CA ARG A 491 -19.31 42.47 6.34
C ARG A 491 -19.25 41.01 5.95
N VAL A 492 -20.43 40.41 5.77
CA VAL A 492 -20.58 39.06 5.19
C VAL A 492 -21.46 39.19 3.96
N THR A 493 -21.03 38.56 2.87
CA THR A 493 -21.80 38.51 1.62
C THR A 493 -22.48 37.15 1.52
N ALA A 494 -23.79 37.14 1.28
CA ALA A 494 -24.55 35.94 0.97
C ALA A 494 -25.07 36.03 -0.46
N THR A 495 -24.95 34.94 -1.21
CA THR A 495 -25.42 34.85 -2.60
C THR A 495 -26.93 34.58 -2.71
N THR A 496 -27.62 34.34 -1.59
CA THR A 496 -29.05 34.04 -1.53
C THR A 496 -29.76 35.04 -0.61
N ALA A 497 -30.82 35.67 -1.12
CA ALA A 497 -31.65 36.58 -0.33
C ALA A 497 -32.60 35.82 0.60
N GLY A 498 -32.97 36.42 1.73
CA GLY A 498 -34.00 35.86 2.63
C GLY A 498 -33.54 34.77 3.60
N ILE A 499 -32.23 34.57 3.77
CA ILE A 499 -31.68 33.64 4.77
C ILE A 499 -31.28 34.38 6.05
N ASP A 500 -31.51 33.74 7.20
CA ASP A 500 -30.99 34.23 8.46
C ASP A 500 -29.52 33.84 8.63
N LEU A 501 -28.63 34.82 8.51
CA LEU A 501 -27.20 34.62 8.72
C LEU A 501 -26.84 34.88 10.17
N PHE A 502 -26.12 33.93 10.78
CA PHE A 502 -25.58 34.06 12.14
C PHE A 502 -24.06 33.94 12.07
N VAL A 503 -23.35 34.83 12.75
CA VAL A 503 -21.89 34.80 12.87
C VAL A 503 -21.54 34.34 14.27
N ALA A 504 -20.67 33.33 14.35
CA ALA A 504 -20.14 32.82 15.61
C ALA A 504 -18.65 33.18 15.73
N ALA A 505 -18.23 33.69 16.89
CA ALA A 505 -16.81 33.93 17.18
C ALA A 505 -16.45 33.48 18.60
N GLU A 506 -15.23 32.96 18.76
CA GLU A 506 -14.68 32.62 20.06
C GLU A 506 -14.13 33.87 20.77
N ARG A 507 -14.49 34.05 22.05
CA ARG A 507 -13.96 35.12 22.88
C ARG A 507 -12.60 34.74 23.45
N ALA A 508 -11.62 35.59 23.21
CA ALA A 508 -10.29 35.46 23.81
C ALA A 508 -10.38 35.61 25.34
N GLY A 509 -10.07 34.54 26.08
CA GLY A 509 -9.97 34.54 27.55
C GLY A 509 -10.78 33.45 28.24
N ASP A 510 -12.08 33.35 27.96
CA ASP A 510 -13.00 32.37 28.60
C ASP A 510 -13.42 31.21 27.68
N ARG A 511 -12.99 31.24 26.40
CA ARG A 511 -13.40 30.30 25.35
C ARG A 511 -14.93 30.23 25.15
N GLY A 512 -15.67 31.28 25.50
CA GLY A 512 -17.09 31.40 25.22
C GLY A 512 -17.33 31.73 23.74
N VAL A 513 -18.37 31.16 23.13
CA VAL A 513 -18.75 31.47 21.74
C VAL A 513 -19.87 32.51 21.72
N LEU A 514 -19.61 33.67 21.12
CA LEU A 514 -20.60 34.70 20.83
C LEU A 514 -21.27 34.38 19.49
N ILE A 515 -22.61 34.41 19.42
CA ILE A 515 -23.36 34.19 18.19
C ILE A 515 -24.33 35.35 17.97
N GLU A 516 -24.15 36.10 16.89
CA GLU A 516 -24.98 37.25 16.53
C GLU A 516 -25.65 37.05 15.16
N ARG A 517 -26.89 37.51 15.02
CA ARG A 517 -27.57 37.54 13.71
C ARG A 517 -27.02 38.71 12.91
N ALA A 518 -26.55 38.47 11.69
CA ALA A 518 -26.16 39.53 10.79
C ALA A 518 -27.39 40.32 10.35
N THR A 519 -27.27 41.64 10.35
CA THR A 519 -28.30 42.55 9.84
C THR A 519 -28.05 42.83 8.36
N VAL A 520 -29.08 42.70 7.52
CA VAL A 520 -28.99 43.01 6.09
C VAL A 520 -28.81 44.52 5.93
N GLY A 521 -27.64 44.94 5.43
CA GLY A 521 -27.42 46.32 4.99
C GLY A 521 -27.75 46.46 3.51
N SER A 522 -28.41 47.55 3.12
CA SER A 522 -28.56 47.95 1.71
C SER A 522 -27.19 48.42 1.19
N GLY A 523 -26.44 47.56 0.51
CA GLY A 523 -25.11 47.88 0.00
C GLY A 523 -24.72 47.00 -1.17
#